data_AF-A0A1V2UB88-F1
#
_entry.id   AF-A0A1V2UB88-F1
#
_cell.length_a   1.000
_cell.length_b   1.000
_cell.length_c   1.000
_cell.angle_alpha   90.00
_cell.angle_beta   90.00
_cell.angle_gamma   90.00
#
_symmetry.space_group_name_H-M   'P 1'
#
loop_
_entity.id
_entity.type
_entity.pdbx_description
1 polymer ?
#
loop_
_entity_poly.entity_id
_entity_poly.type
_entity_poly.pdbx_seq_one_letter_code
_entity_poly.pdbx_strand_id
1 'polypeptide(L)'
;MNRLDQAYNKLNRIRTEQAETQQAIRKEHDLIPFGQPNIIGRPDIYKTVKRKYEKSRNLLQEEEKQEKRIEMLEKVEKFKESNELIKDIHVVGKTGYATVGVKTSVNNLEYFKNQLKEMEEKNEEAKAYNKTKPKIKMKTLGADITKLKKKIAYLEQMEEREKNQVLSEKTKELIDNGAVVQWKKKPIYYFVKGLKKVALEIDENGNFIISPRYPAYNESDKDFINNLLKSTKKETFC
;
A
#
# COMPACT_ATOMS: atom_id res chain seq x y z
N MET A 1 -16.86 5.42 6.07
CA MET A 1 -16.32 6.63 5.40
C MET A 1 -15.13 6.21 4.55
N ASN A 2 -15.17 6.43 3.23
CA ASN A 2 -14.10 6.01 2.32
C ASN A 2 -12.86 6.89 2.49
N ARG A 3 -11.68 6.40 2.09
CA ARG A 3 -10.41 7.15 2.15
C ARG A 3 -10.43 8.38 1.25
N LEU A 4 -11.12 8.31 0.12
CA LEU A 4 -11.30 9.45 -0.77
C LEU A 4 -12.16 10.54 -0.11
N ASP A 5 -13.31 10.17 0.48
CA ASP A 5 -14.16 11.11 1.22
C ASP A 5 -13.40 11.81 2.35
N GLN A 6 -12.61 11.06 3.13
CA GLN A 6 -11.76 11.63 4.18
C GLN A 6 -10.75 12.64 3.61
N ALA A 7 -10.22 12.37 2.41
CA ALA A 7 -9.27 13.26 1.75
C ALA A 7 -9.94 14.55 1.28
N TYR A 8 -11.15 14.49 0.71
CA TYR A 8 -11.95 15.67 0.35
C TYR A 8 -12.35 16.50 1.57
N ASN A 9 -12.81 15.85 2.65
CA ASN A 9 -13.15 16.55 3.89
C ASN A 9 -11.94 17.30 4.46
N LYS A 10 -10.76 16.69 4.42
CA LYS A 10 -9.52 17.35 4.83
C LYS A 10 -9.17 18.53 3.91
N LEU A 11 -9.34 18.39 2.60
CA LEU A 11 -9.11 19.49 1.65
C LEU A 11 -10.04 20.67 1.94
N ASN A 12 -11.33 20.40 2.13
CA ASN A 12 -12.32 21.43 2.47
C ASN A 12 -11.95 22.16 3.76
N ARG A 13 -11.50 21.43 4.80
CA ARG A 13 -11.01 22.03 6.04
C ARG A 13 -9.80 22.95 5.83
N ILE A 14 -8.84 22.53 5.00
CA ILE A 14 -7.65 23.36 4.69
C ILE A 14 -8.09 24.64 3.97
N ARG A 15 -9.00 24.54 3.00
CA ARG A 15 -9.54 25.69 2.26
C ARG A 15 -10.30 26.66 3.16
N THR A 16 -11.12 26.17 4.09
CA THR A 16 -11.81 27.03 5.05
C THR A 16 -10.80 27.75 5.96
N GLU A 17 -9.80 27.03 6.48
CA GLU A 17 -8.76 27.63 7.33
C GLU A 17 -7.90 28.66 6.58
N GLN A 18 -7.60 28.40 5.31
CA GLN A 18 -6.89 29.32 4.43
C GLN A 18 -7.70 30.60 4.21
N ALA A 19 -9.00 30.48 3.91
CA ALA A 19 -9.89 31.62 3.74
C ALA A 19 -9.99 32.48 5.02
N GLU A 20 -10.16 31.84 6.18
CA GLU A 20 -10.17 32.51 7.48
C GLU A 20 -8.83 33.21 7.78
N THR A 21 -7.71 32.53 7.49
CA THR A 21 -6.38 33.10 7.67
C THR A 21 -6.19 34.33 6.76
N GLN A 22 -6.65 34.28 5.52
CA GLN A 22 -6.60 35.40 4.57
C GLN A 22 -7.42 36.59 5.07
N GLN A 23 -8.65 36.35 5.56
CA GLN A 23 -9.48 37.39 6.15
C GLN A 23 -8.82 38.00 7.40
N ALA A 24 -8.22 37.16 8.24
CA ALA A 24 -7.52 37.59 9.42
C ALA A 24 -6.23 38.37 9.11
N ILE A 25 -5.57 38.13 7.98
CA ILE A 25 -4.44 38.93 7.50
C ILE A 25 -4.92 40.33 7.11
N ARG A 26 -6.02 40.43 6.34
CA ARG A 26 -6.59 41.72 5.92
C ARG A 26 -6.96 42.58 7.12
N LYS A 27 -7.71 42.01 8.07
CA LYS A 27 -8.10 42.71 9.31
C LYS A 27 -6.90 43.24 10.10
N GLU A 28 -5.80 42.48 10.18
CA GLU A 28 -4.59 42.94 10.88
C GLU A 28 -3.86 44.04 10.10
N HIS A 29 -3.86 43.98 8.77
CA HIS A 29 -3.32 45.05 7.94
C HIS A 29 -4.11 46.35 8.08
N ASP A 30 -5.44 46.28 8.14
CA ASP A 30 -6.30 47.46 8.29
C ASP A 30 -6.07 48.19 9.63
N LEU A 31 -5.58 47.48 10.66
CA LEU A 31 -5.20 48.06 11.95
C LEU A 31 -3.86 48.79 11.92
N ILE A 32 -3.00 48.54 10.91
CA ILE A 32 -1.69 49.17 10.78
C ILE A 32 -1.83 50.41 9.88
N PRO A 33 -1.59 51.63 10.39
CA PRO A 33 -1.66 52.84 9.56
C PRO A 33 -0.63 52.79 8.42
N PHE A 34 -1.07 53.17 7.21
CA PHE A 34 -0.24 53.10 6.00
C PHE A 34 1.06 53.90 6.15
N GLY A 35 2.17 53.31 5.66
CA GLY A 35 3.47 53.99 5.58
C GLY A 35 4.29 54.04 6.88
N GLN A 36 3.82 53.44 7.98
CA GLN A 36 4.59 53.33 9.22
C GLN A 36 5.78 52.35 9.05
N PRO A 37 7.03 52.80 9.18
CA PRO A 37 8.19 51.91 9.20
C PRO A 37 8.29 51.19 10.56
N ASN A 38 8.99 50.06 10.58
CA ASN A 38 9.33 49.43 11.86
C ASN A 38 10.43 50.24 12.56
N ILE A 39 10.19 50.65 13.80
CA ILE A 39 11.11 51.50 14.57
C ILE A 39 12.14 50.63 15.32
N ILE A 40 13.43 50.92 15.14
CA ILE A 40 14.53 50.23 15.84
C ILE A 40 14.35 50.40 17.36
N GLY A 41 14.40 49.28 18.10
CA GLY A 41 14.21 49.25 19.56
C GLY A 41 12.77 48.99 20.03
N ARG A 42 11.79 48.90 19.12
CA ARG A 42 10.42 48.46 19.42
C ARG A 42 10.11 47.08 18.82
N PRO A 43 9.12 46.35 19.36
CA PRO A 43 8.63 45.12 18.74
C PRO A 43 8.11 45.38 17.32
N ASP A 44 8.41 44.48 16.39
CA ASP A 44 8.00 44.58 14.99
C ASP A 44 6.46 44.58 14.85
N ILE A 45 5.91 45.72 14.40
CA ILE A 45 4.47 45.91 14.19
C ILE A 45 3.88 44.93 13.16
N TYR A 46 4.72 44.42 12.24
CA TYR A 46 4.31 43.45 11.23
C TYR A 46 4.49 42.00 11.69
N LYS A 47 4.99 41.73 12.90
CA LYS A 47 5.30 40.36 13.37
C LYS A 47 4.10 39.41 13.27
N THR A 48 2.93 39.86 13.72
CA THR A 48 1.69 39.06 13.69
C THR A 48 1.24 38.78 12.25
N VAL A 49 1.29 39.80 11.41
CA VAL A 49 0.96 39.71 9.98
C VAL A 49 1.90 38.76 9.26
N LYS A 50 3.22 38.90 9.44
CA LYS A 50 4.24 38.00 8.88
C LYS A 50 3.99 36.54 9.27
N ARG A 51 3.71 36.27 10.56
CA ARG A 51 3.36 34.93 11.04
C ARG A 51 2.11 34.37 10.36
N LYS A 52 1.07 35.19 10.14
CA LYS A 52 -0.14 34.75 9.43
C LYS A 52 0.13 34.50 7.94
N TYR A 53 0.99 35.30 7.30
CA TYR A 53 1.42 35.02 5.92
C TYR A 53 2.19 33.72 5.80
N GLU A 54 3.11 33.43 6.73
CA GLU A 54 3.81 32.14 6.79
C GLU A 54 2.81 30.99 6.95
N LYS A 55 1.83 31.13 7.85
CA LYS A 55 0.75 30.15 7.99
C LYS A 55 -0.04 29.96 6.69
N SER A 56 -0.42 31.05 6.01
CA SER A 56 -1.13 31.00 4.73
C SER A 56 -0.32 30.27 3.64
N ARG A 57 0.99 30.54 3.55
CA ARG A 57 1.91 29.83 2.64
C ARG A 57 1.98 28.33 2.95
N ASN A 58 2.07 27.97 4.23
CA ASN A 58 2.09 26.56 4.64
C ASN A 58 0.78 25.87 4.30
N LEU A 59 -0.37 26.50 4.57
CA LEU A 59 -1.69 25.98 4.22
C LEU A 59 -1.84 25.79 2.71
N LEU A 60 -1.32 26.71 1.89
CA LEU A 60 -1.32 26.57 0.43
C LEU A 60 -0.50 25.36 -0.03
N GLN A 61 0.68 25.14 0.55
CA GLN A 61 1.48 23.95 0.24
C GLN A 61 0.80 22.65 0.70
N GLU A 62 0.10 22.68 1.84
CA GLU A 62 -0.68 21.54 2.33
C GLU A 62 -1.89 21.25 1.43
N GLU A 63 -2.57 22.29 0.96
CA GLU A 63 -3.66 22.20 -0.01
C GLU A 63 -3.18 21.49 -1.28
N GLU A 64 -2.09 21.95 -1.90
CA GLU A 64 -1.53 21.35 -3.12
C GLU A 64 -1.15 19.87 -2.90
N LYS A 65 -0.54 19.54 -1.75
CA LYS A 65 -0.22 18.14 -1.39
C LYS A 65 -1.48 17.29 -1.23
N GLN A 66 -2.55 17.88 -0.69
CA GLN A 66 -3.81 17.19 -0.46
C GLN A 66 -4.58 16.96 -1.77
N GLU A 67 -4.59 17.94 -2.68
CA GLU A 67 -5.16 17.79 -4.03
C GLU A 67 -4.45 16.68 -4.82
N LYS A 68 -3.11 16.70 -4.82
CA LYS A 68 -2.27 15.64 -5.39
C LYS A 68 -2.54 14.26 -4.80
N ARG A 69 -2.91 14.20 -3.52
CA ARG A 69 -3.29 12.95 -2.83
C ARG A 69 -4.67 12.48 -3.27
N ILE A 70 -5.63 13.39 -3.41
CA ILE A 70 -6.97 13.10 -3.92
C ILE A 70 -6.88 12.58 -5.35
N GLU A 71 -6.14 13.24 -6.23
CA GLU A 71 -5.93 12.80 -7.62
C GLU A 71 -5.41 11.35 -7.70
N MET A 72 -4.44 11.00 -6.86
CA MET A 72 -3.93 9.63 -6.75
C MET A 72 -4.99 8.63 -6.27
N LEU A 73 -5.82 9.02 -5.30
CA LEU A 73 -6.88 8.15 -4.77
C LEU A 73 -7.99 7.94 -5.81
N GLU A 74 -8.39 8.99 -6.53
CA GLU A 74 -9.32 8.89 -7.65
C GLU A 74 -8.81 7.93 -8.73
N LYS A 75 -7.52 7.99 -9.08
CA LYS A 75 -6.90 7.03 -10.02
C LYS A 75 -7.00 5.59 -9.51
N VAL A 76 -6.85 5.37 -8.21
CA VAL A 76 -6.98 4.04 -7.62
C VAL A 76 -8.43 3.55 -7.67
N GLU A 77 -9.40 4.43 -7.45
CA GLU A 77 -10.82 4.07 -7.51
C GLU A 77 -11.26 3.78 -8.94
N LYS A 78 -10.92 4.63 -9.89
CA LYS A 78 -11.16 4.39 -11.34
C LYS A 78 -10.54 3.07 -11.80
N PHE A 79 -9.38 2.70 -11.27
CA PHE A 79 -8.73 1.42 -11.59
C PHE A 79 -9.42 0.20 -10.98
N LYS A 80 -10.13 0.36 -9.85
CA LYS A 80 -10.98 -0.70 -9.29
C LYS A 80 -12.29 -0.84 -10.05
N GLU A 81 -12.89 0.29 -10.42
CA GLU A 81 -14.14 0.33 -11.20
C GLU A 81 -13.97 -0.29 -12.59
N SER A 82 -12.80 -0.17 -13.20
CA SER A 82 -12.55 -0.74 -14.53
C SER A 82 -12.51 -2.27 -14.54
N ASN A 83 -12.27 -2.92 -13.39
CA ASN A 83 -12.30 -4.38 -13.30
C ASN A 83 -12.64 -4.84 -11.88
N GLU A 84 -13.86 -5.35 -11.73
CA GLU A 84 -14.43 -5.82 -10.47
C GLU A 84 -13.63 -6.97 -9.82
N LEU A 85 -12.87 -7.74 -10.60
CA LEU A 85 -12.04 -8.84 -10.09
C LEU A 85 -10.79 -8.34 -9.35
N ILE A 86 -10.43 -7.06 -9.48
CA ILE A 86 -9.25 -6.49 -8.84
C ILE A 86 -9.55 -6.17 -7.37
N LYS A 87 -8.98 -6.97 -6.47
CA LYS A 87 -9.09 -6.76 -5.02
C LYS A 87 -7.87 -6.01 -4.48
N ASP A 88 -6.68 -6.50 -4.81
CA ASP A 88 -5.42 -5.99 -4.27
C ASP A 88 -4.64 -5.14 -5.29
N ILE A 89 -4.39 -3.89 -4.94
CA ILE A 89 -3.69 -2.93 -5.79
C ILE A 89 -2.38 -2.49 -5.13
N HIS A 90 -1.44 -2.04 -5.95
CA HIS A 90 -0.29 -1.26 -5.51
C HIS A 90 -0.19 0.00 -6.36
N VAL A 91 0.39 1.04 -5.77
CA VAL A 91 0.63 2.31 -6.45
C VAL A 91 2.13 2.57 -6.43
N VAL A 92 2.69 2.86 -7.59
CA VAL A 92 4.12 3.13 -7.79
C VAL A 92 4.31 4.59 -8.13
N GLY A 93 5.19 5.27 -7.42
CA GLY A 93 5.49 6.69 -7.64
C GLY A 93 4.74 7.62 -6.67
N LYS A 94 4.92 8.92 -6.89
CA LYS A 94 4.36 9.99 -6.06
C LYS A 94 3.22 10.69 -6.81
N THR A 95 2.06 10.79 -6.16
CA THR A 95 0.95 11.68 -6.53
C THR A 95 0.52 11.60 -8.01
N GLY A 96 0.35 12.71 -8.73
CA GLY A 96 -0.24 12.73 -10.07
C GLY A 96 0.45 11.85 -11.13
N TYR A 97 1.74 11.53 -11.00
CA TYR A 97 2.43 10.61 -11.93
C TYR A 97 2.43 9.15 -11.47
N ALA A 98 1.67 8.83 -10.41
CA ALA A 98 1.68 7.50 -9.86
C ALA A 98 0.95 6.52 -10.78
N THR A 99 1.61 5.39 -11.03
CA THR A 99 1.03 4.29 -11.79
C THR A 99 0.32 3.35 -10.83
N VAL A 100 -0.95 3.06 -11.11
CA VAL A 100 -1.75 2.10 -10.37
C VAL A 100 -1.65 0.75 -11.07
N GLY A 101 -1.36 -0.31 -10.31
CA GLY A 101 -1.21 -1.66 -10.87
C GLY A 101 -1.73 -2.76 -9.95
N VAL A 102 -2.06 -3.90 -10.55
CA VAL A 102 -2.54 -5.08 -9.81
C VAL A 102 -1.40 -5.72 -9.03
N LYS A 103 -1.60 -5.94 -7.73
CA LYS A 103 -0.61 -6.59 -6.88
C LYS A 103 -0.57 -8.09 -7.13
N THR A 104 0.59 -8.70 -6.94
CA THR A 104 0.79 -10.15 -6.99
C THR A 104 0.23 -10.79 -5.71
N SER A 105 -1.06 -11.12 -5.72
CA SER A 105 -1.83 -11.59 -4.57
C SER A 105 -2.71 -12.76 -4.97
N VAL A 106 -2.90 -13.72 -4.06
CA VAL A 106 -3.84 -14.84 -4.25
C VAL A 106 -5.27 -14.31 -4.46
N ASN A 107 -5.63 -13.20 -3.81
CA ASN A 107 -6.95 -12.57 -3.99
C ASN A 107 -7.24 -12.12 -5.44
N ASN A 108 -6.21 -11.88 -6.26
CA ASN A 108 -6.34 -11.43 -7.66
C ASN A 108 -6.17 -12.58 -8.67
N LEU A 109 -6.27 -13.84 -8.23
CA LEU A 109 -6.01 -15.00 -9.07
C LEU A 109 -6.98 -15.09 -10.26
N GLU A 110 -8.27 -14.86 -10.02
CA GLU A 110 -9.32 -14.79 -11.05
C GLU A 110 -9.02 -13.72 -12.10
N TYR A 111 -8.62 -12.52 -11.66
CA TYR A 111 -8.20 -11.45 -12.55
C TYR A 111 -7.05 -11.90 -13.46
N PHE A 112 -6.01 -12.53 -12.90
CA PHE A 112 -4.88 -13.00 -13.71
C PHE A 112 -5.26 -14.13 -14.67
N LYS A 113 -6.19 -15.02 -14.29
CA LYS A 113 -6.73 -16.06 -15.18
C LYS A 113 -7.49 -15.46 -16.36
N ASN A 114 -8.36 -14.48 -16.10
CA ASN A 114 -9.07 -13.79 -17.17
C ASN A 114 -8.10 -13.02 -18.09
N GLN A 115 -7.14 -12.29 -17.49
CA GLN A 115 -6.11 -11.58 -18.25
C GLN A 115 -5.27 -12.54 -19.12
N LEU A 116 -4.98 -13.76 -18.62
CA LEU A 116 -4.26 -14.77 -19.39
C LEU A 116 -5.05 -15.18 -20.64
N LYS A 117 -6.36 -15.44 -20.49
CA LYS A 117 -7.24 -15.81 -21.61
C LYS A 117 -7.26 -14.73 -22.70
N GLU A 118 -7.49 -13.48 -22.30
CA GLU A 118 -7.47 -12.34 -23.24
C GLU A 118 -6.12 -12.18 -23.95
N MET A 119 -5.02 -12.41 -23.23
CA MET A 119 -3.68 -12.33 -23.81
C MET A 119 -3.39 -13.46 -24.79
N GLU A 120 -3.90 -14.67 -24.53
CA GLU A 120 -3.79 -15.81 -25.44
C GLU A 120 -4.57 -15.58 -26.73
N GLU A 121 -5.83 -15.12 -26.63
CA GLU A 121 -6.67 -14.77 -27.78
C GLU A 121 -5.98 -13.72 -28.67
N LYS A 122 -5.54 -12.60 -28.10
CA LYS A 122 -4.80 -11.54 -28.81
C LYS A 122 -3.51 -12.04 -29.47
N ASN A 123 -2.84 -12.99 -28.83
CA ASN A 123 -1.60 -13.55 -29.36
C ASN A 123 -1.85 -14.49 -30.53
N GLU A 124 -2.93 -15.26 -30.52
CA GLU A 124 -3.34 -16.08 -31.66
C GLU A 124 -3.80 -15.21 -32.84
N GLU A 125 -4.56 -14.13 -32.59
CA GLU A 125 -4.89 -13.13 -33.61
C GLU A 125 -3.63 -12.50 -34.22
N ALA A 126 -2.68 -12.07 -33.39
CA ALA A 126 -1.42 -11.51 -33.85
C ALA A 126 -0.60 -12.51 -34.68
N LYS A 127 -0.58 -13.79 -34.30
CA LYS A 127 0.07 -14.85 -35.08
C LYS A 127 -0.64 -15.10 -36.41
N ALA A 128 -1.98 -15.14 -36.41
CA ALA A 128 -2.78 -15.33 -37.61
C ALA A 128 -2.56 -14.18 -38.61
N TYR A 129 -2.57 -12.94 -38.13
CA TYR A 129 -2.23 -11.77 -38.92
C TYR A 129 -0.78 -11.84 -39.44
N ASN A 130 0.19 -12.18 -38.60
CA ASN A 130 1.59 -12.28 -39.02
C ASN A 130 1.81 -13.41 -40.05
N LYS A 131 0.98 -14.44 -40.06
CA LYS A 131 1.02 -15.53 -41.05
C LYS A 131 0.66 -15.05 -42.46
N THR A 132 -0.14 -13.98 -42.60
CA THR A 132 -0.46 -13.38 -43.92
C THR A 132 0.70 -12.58 -44.52
N LYS A 133 1.86 -12.54 -43.84
CA LYS A 133 3.08 -11.80 -44.21
C LYS A 133 2.81 -10.31 -44.52
N PRO A 134 2.13 -9.58 -43.62
CA PRO A 134 1.88 -8.16 -43.78
C PRO A 134 3.19 -7.37 -43.73
N LYS A 135 3.19 -6.19 -44.36
CA LYS A 135 4.36 -5.28 -44.36
C LYS A 135 4.78 -4.86 -42.94
N ILE A 136 3.81 -4.69 -42.04
CA ILE A 136 4.02 -4.37 -40.63
C ILE A 136 3.48 -5.55 -39.81
N LYS A 137 4.33 -6.17 -38.99
CA LYS A 137 3.93 -7.30 -38.14
C LYS A 137 3.28 -6.80 -36.84
N MET A 138 2.25 -7.51 -36.38
CA MET A 138 1.70 -7.32 -35.04
C MET A 138 2.63 -7.88 -33.97
N LYS A 139 2.64 -7.25 -32.80
CA LYS A 139 3.41 -7.70 -31.64
C LYS A 139 2.81 -9.00 -31.08
N THR A 140 3.65 -10.03 -30.93
CA THR A 140 3.28 -11.27 -30.24
C THR A 140 3.55 -11.15 -28.73
N LEU A 141 2.75 -11.84 -27.91
CA LEU A 141 2.76 -11.73 -26.45
C LEU A 141 3.29 -12.99 -25.75
N GLY A 142 3.94 -13.91 -26.48
CA GLY A 142 4.36 -15.21 -25.96
C GLY A 142 5.23 -15.17 -24.67
N ALA A 143 6.18 -14.24 -24.60
CA ALA A 143 7.01 -14.07 -23.41
C ALA A 143 6.20 -13.59 -22.19
N ASP A 144 5.25 -12.68 -22.41
CA ASP A 144 4.44 -12.11 -21.34
C ASP A 144 3.35 -13.10 -20.87
N ILE A 145 2.77 -13.87 -21.79
CA ILE A 145 1.90 -15.02 -21.46
C ILE A 145 2.64 -16.02 -20.58
N THR A 146 3.89 -16.38 -20.94
CA THR A 146 4.69 -17.33 -20.15
C THR A 146 4.96 -16.80 -18.74
N LYS A 147 5.29 -15.51 -18.60
CA LYS A 147 5.47 -14.88 -17.28
C LYS A 147 4.17 -14.92 -16.47
N LEU A 148 3.03 -14.64 -17.10
CA LEU A 148 1.73 -14.65 -16.44
C LEU A 148 1.32 -16.06 -16.00
N LYS A 149 1.55 -17.09 -16.83
CA LYS A 149 1.35 -18.50 -16.46
C LYS A 149 2.17 -18.90 -15.23
N LYS A 150 3.48 -18.59 -15.22
CA LYS A 150 4.35 -18.86 -14.06
C LYS A 150 3.85 -18.17 -12.79
N LYS A 151 3.35 -16.94 -12.95
CA LYS A 151 2.79 -16.16 -11.84
C LYS A 151 1.51 -16.77 -11.28
N ILE A 152 0.60 -17.22 -12.15
CA ILE A 152 -0.64 -17.90 -11.75
C ILE A 152 -0.31 -19.20 -11.04
N ALA A 153 0.53 -20.05 -11.65
CA ALA A 153 0.94 -21.33 -11.06
C ALA A 153 1.58 -21.14 -9.66
N TYR A 154 2.42 -20.12 -9.49
CA TYR A 154 2.97 -19.78 -8.18
C TYR A 154 1.87 -19.41 -7.17
N LEU A 155 0.87 -18.60 -7.55
CA LEU A 155 -0.21 -18.21 -6.64
C LEU A 155 -1.17 -19.37 -6.33
N GLU A 156 -1.48 -20.23 -7.31
CA GLU A 156 -2.27 -21.46 -7.11
C GLU A 156 -1.56 -22.40 -6.14
N GLN A 157 -0.25 -22.60 -6.29
CA GLN A 157 0.54 -23.38 -5.35
C GLN A 157 0.48 -22.80 -3.92
N MET A 158 0.41 -21.47 -3.76
CA MET A 158 0.24 -20.87 -2.43
C MET A 158 -1.13 -21.18 -1.83
N GLU A 159 -2.17 -21.08 -2.65
CA GLU A 159 -3.55 -21.34 -2.23
C GLU A 159 -3.77 -22.83 -1.88
N GLU A 160 -3.21 -23.74 -2.67
CA GLU A 160 -3.26 -25.18 -2.40
C GLU A 160 -2.51 -25.54 -1.12
N ARG A 161 -1.32 -24.96 -0.89
CA ARG A 161 -0.55 -25.17 0.35
C ARG A 161 -1.31 -24.69 1.58
N GLU A 162 -2.05 -23.60 1.47
CA GLU A 162 -2.91 -23.11 2.56
C GLU A 162 -4.07 -24.07 2.81
N LYS A 163 -4.77 -24.52 1.77
CA LYS A 163 -5.94 -25.41 1.90
C LYS A 163 -5.58 -26.80 2.44
N ASN A 164 -4.45 -27.35 2.01
CA ASN A 164 -3.99 -28.68 2.39
C ASN A 164 -3.08 -28.68 3.63
N GLN A 165 -2.98 -27.55 4.33
CA GLN A 165 -2.10 -27.40 5.45
C GLN A 165 -2.55 -28.24 6.66
N VAL A 166 -1.72 -29.19 7.06
CA VAL A 166 -1.87 -29.85 8.36
C VAL A 166 -1.19 -28.95 9.40
N LEU A 167 -1.92 -28.55 10.44
CA LEU A 167 -1.38 -27.71 11.51
C LEU A 167 -1.10 -28.57 12.75
N SER A 168 0.14 -28.52 13.23
CA SER A 168 0.52 -29.06 14.55
C SER A 168 -0.24 -28.32 15.66
N GLU A 169 -0.50 -28.99 16.78
CA GLU A 169 -1.19 -28.39 17.94
C GLU A 169 -0.51 -27.08 18.38
N LYS A 170 0.82 -27.09 18.45
CA LYS A 170 1.63 -25.92 18.80
C LYS A 170 1.43 -24.75 17.84
N THR A 171 1.35 -25.05 16.55
CA THR A 171 1.14 -24.05 15.49
C THR A 171 -0.24 -23.41 15.63
N LYS A 172 -1.28 -24.22 15.92
CA LYS A 172 -2.63 -23.73 16.20
C LYS A 172 -2.64 -22.83 17.43
N GLU A 173 -2.03 -23.27 18.54
CA GLU A 173 -1.94 -22.47 19.77
C GLU A 173 -1.29 -21.10 19.51
N LEU A 174 -0.21 -21.04 18.72
CA LEU A 174 0.46 -19.77 18.40
C LEU A 174 -0.40 -18.84 17.53
N ILE A 175 -1.21 -19.39 16.64
CA ILE A 175 -2.17 -18.65 15.83
C ILE A 175 -3.32 -18.13 16.71
N ASP A 176 -3.90 -19.00 17.54
CA ASP A 176 -5.04 -18.68 18.40
C ASP A 176 -4.69 -17.67 19.49
N ASN A 177 -3.49 -17.77 20.07
CA ASN A 177 -2.94 -16.78 20.99
C ASN A 177 -2.61 -15.43 20.32
N GLY A 178 -2.70 -15.35 18.99
CA GLY A 178 -2.40 -14.14 18.20
C GLY A 178 -0.92 -13.74 18.23
N ALA A 179 -0.03 -14.69 18.53
CA ALA A 179 1.42 -14.48 18.49
C ALA A 179 1.91 -14.29 17.04
N VAL A 180 1.20 -14.89 16.09
CA VAL A 180 1.46 -14.75 14.65
C VAL A 180 0.21 -14.29 13.89
N VAL A 181 0.42 -13.57 12.79
CA VAL A 181 -0.65 -13.09 11.90
C VAL A 181 -0.38 -13.57 10.48
N GLN A 182 -1.32 -14.33 9.93
CA GLN A 182 -1.22 -14.82 8.56
C GLN A 182 -1.34 -13.68 7.54
N TRP A 183 -0.50 -13.72 6.52
CA TRP A 183 -0.52 -12.69 5.48
C TRP A 183 -1.60 -12.97 4.42
N LYS A 184 -2.71 -12.22 4.48
CA LYS A 184 -3.86 -12.32 3.55
C LYS A 184 -3.54 -12.30 2.04
N LYS A 185 -2.38 -11.77 1.62
CA LYS A 185 -2.01 -11.70 0.19
C LYS A 185 -1.18 -12.88 -0.29
N LYS A 186 -0.44 -13.48 0.65
CA LYS A 186 0.49 -14.59 0.44
C LYS A 186 0.41 -15.48 1.69
N PRO A 187 -0.60 -16.36 1.74
CA PRO A 187 -1.01 -17.06 2.96
C PRO A 187 0.02 -18.04 3.52
N ILE A 188 1.11 -18.30 2.79
CA ILE A 188 2.26 -19.09 3.24
C ILE A 188 3.00 -18.41 4.41
N TYR A 189 2.96 -17.07 4.49
CA TYR A 189 3.75 -16.33 5.48
C TYR A 189 2.92 -15.96 6.70
N TYR A 190 3.46 -16.26 7.88
CA TYR A 190 2.91 -15.91 9.19
C TYR A 190 3.83 -14.91 9.89
N PHE A 191 3.42 -13.65 9.99
CA PHE A 191 4.25 -12.61 10.60
C PHE A 191 4.14 -12.63 12.11
N VAL A 192 5.30 -12.60 12.80
CA VAL A 192 5.35 -12.57 14.27
C VAL A 192 4.93 -11.20 14.77
N LYS A 193 3.98 -11.16 15.71
CA LYS A 193 3.49 -9.91 16.31
C LYS A 193 4.61 -9.27 17.15
N GLY A 194 4.81 -7.97 16.98
CA GLY A 194 5.85 -7.21 17.68
C GLY A 194 7.20 -7.13 16.93
N LEU A 195 7.45 -8.03 15.97
CA LEU A 195 8.67 -8.00 15.15
C LEU A 195 8.45 -7.36 13.79
N LYS A 196 9.45 -6.60 13.31
CA LYS A 196 9.38 -5.92 12.01
C LYS A 196 9.84 -6.86 10.90
N LYS A 197 8.92 -7.22 9.99
CA LYS A 197 9.19 -8.01 8.77
C LYS A 197 9.83 -9.37 9.04
N VAL A 198 9.48 -10.02 10.15
CA VAL A 198 9.89 -11.39 10.44
C VAL A 198 8.70 -12.32 10.28
N ALA A 199 8.86 -13.36 9.47
CA ALA A 199 7.80 -14.33 9.21
C ALA A 199 8.26 -15.77 9.42
N LEU A 200 7.28 -16.61 9.73
CA LEU A 200 7.38 -18.06 9.80
C LEU A 200 6.63 -18.66 8.62
N GLU A 201 7.12 -19.80 8.16
CA GLU A 201 6.47 -20.68 7.20
C GLU A 201 6.15 -22.00 7.92
N ILE A 202 5.26 -22.80 7.38
CA ILE A 202 4.91 -24.09 7.97
C ILE A 202 5.53 -25.20 7.14
N ASP A 203 6.16 -26.15 7.82
CA ASP A 203 6.75 -27.33 7.20
C ASP A 203 5.69 -28.41 6.88
N GLU A 204 6.14 -29.51 6.27
CA GLU A 204 5.27 -30.65 5.93
C GLU A 204 4.66 -31.33 7.18
N ASN A 205 5.29 -31.19 8.35
CA ASN A 205 4.83 -31.72 9.63
C ASN A 205 3.84 -30.79 10.34
N GLY A 206 3.57 -29.61 9.78
CA GLY A 206 2.68 -28.62 10.37
C GLY A 206 3.29 -27.74 11.44
N ASN A 207 4.62 -27.71 11.58
CA ASN A 207 5.37 -26.89 12.53
C ASN A 207 5.88 -25.60 11.88
N PHE A 208 6.00 -24.54 12.66
CA PHE A 208 6.60 -23.29 12.20
C PHE A 208 8.12 -23.39 12.04
N ILE A 209 8.60 -22.97 10.88
CA ILE A 209 10.00 -22.75 10.54
C ILE A 209 10.23 -21.29 10.17
N ILE A 210 11.45 -20.79 10.35
CA ILE A 210 11.78 -19.40 10.00
C ILE A 210 11.75 -19.24 8.47
N SER A 211 11.04 -18.22 7.97
CA SER A 211 11.00 -17.93 6.54
C SER A 211 12.37 -17.49 6.03
N PRO A 212 12.91 -18.13 4.98
CA PRO A 212 14.13 -17.65 4.33
C PRO A 212 13.95 -16.25 3.72
N ARG A 213 12.72 -15.87 3.39
CA ARG A 213 12.40 -14.59 2.75
C ARG A 213 12.33 -13.44 3.75
N TYR A 214 11.90 -13.73 4.97
CA TYR A 214 11.68 -12.75 6.04
C TYR A 214 12.32 -13.22 7.36
N PRO A 215 13.66 -13.38 7.40
CA PRO A 215 14.35 -13.84 8.60
C PRO A 215 14.47 -12.73 9.65
N ALA A 216 14.72 -13.11 10.90
CA ALA A 216 15.20 -12.19 11.92
C ALA A 216 16.67 -11.82 11.69
N TYR A 217 16.97 -10.53 11.69
CA TYR A 217 18.34 -10.03 11.52
C TYR A 217 19.03 -9.80 12.85
N ASN A 218 18.33 -9.19 13.82
CA ASN A 218 18.90 -8.88 15.13
C ASN A 218 18.97 -10.13 16.01
N GLU A 219 19.97 -10.19 16.88
CA GLU A 219 20.16 -11.32 17.81
C GLU A 219 19.00 -11.42 18.81
N SER A 220 18.56 -10.30 19.37
CA SER A 220 17.37 -10.25 20.23
C SER A 220 16.10 -10.78 19.56
N ASP A 221 15.89 -10.48 18.28
CA ASP A 221 14.73 -10.98 17.52
C ASP A 221 14.84 -12.49 17.28
N LYS A 222 16.06 -13.00 17.03
CA LYS A 222 16.33 -14.44 16.89
C LYS A 222 16.06 -15.17 18.20
N ASP A 223 16.51 -14.63 19.31
CA ASP A 223 16.29 -15.21 20.64
C ASP A 223 14.81 -15.24 20.99
N PHE A 224 14.09 -14.16 20.70
CA PHE A 224 12.64 -14.11 20.88
C PHE A 224 11.93 -15.22 20.09
N ILE A 225 12.29 -15.41 18.81
CA ILE A 225 11.70 -16.45 17.96
C ILE A 225 12.09 -17.84 18.43
N ASN A 226 13.35 -18.06 18.79
CA ASN A 226 13.81 -19.32 19.34
C ASN A 226 13.03 -19.67 20.62
N ASN A 227 12.80 -18.69 21.48
CA ASN A 227 11.98 -18.87 22.68
C ASN A 227 10.52 -19.16 22.32
N LEU A 228 9.93 -18.41 21.39
CA LEU A 228 8.56 -18.63 20.91
C LEU A 228 8.35 -20.03 20.32
N LEU A 229 9.34 -20.51 19.56
CA LEU A 229 9.32 -21.85 18.95
C LEU A 229 9.70 -22.94 19.95
N LYS A 230 10.35 -22.64 21.09
CA LYS A 230 10.73 -23.62 22.13
C LYS A 230 9.75 -23.68 23.30
N SER A 231 9.05 -22.60 23.64
CA SER A 231 8.21 -22.49 24.83
C SER A 231 6.96 -23.36 24.72
N THR A 232 7.08 -24.60 25.16
CA THR A 232 5.99 -25.55 25.45
C THR A 232 6.41 -26.42 26.64
N LYS A 233 6.66 -25.80 27.79
CA LYS A 233 6.46 -26.50 29.06
C LYS A 233 5.28 -25.82 29.74
N LYS A 234 4.15 -26.52 29.79
CA LYS A 234 3.07 -26.20 30.72
C LYS A 234 3.69 -26.13 32.11
N GLU A 235 3.77 -24.94 32.69
CA GLU A 235 3.83 -24.82 34.14
C GLU A 235 2.46 -25.26 34.64
N THR A 236 2.31 -26.56 34.87
CA THR A 236 1.24 -27.09 35.72
C THR A 236 1.57 -26.62 37.13
N PHE A 237 1.02 -25.49 37.54
CA PHE A 237 0.89 -25.16 38.95
C PHE A 237 -0.14 -26.13 39.54
N CYS A 238 0.34 -27.09 40.34
CA CYS A 238 -0.47 -27.89 41.25
C CYS A 238 -0.92 -27.06 42.45
#